data_AF-A0A923ZMJ3-F1
#
_entry.id   AF-A0A923ZMJ3-F1
#
_cell.length_a   1.000
_cell.length_b   1.000
_cell.length_c   1.000
_cell.angle_alpha   90.00
_cell.angle_beta   90.00
_cell.angle_gamma   90.00
#
_symmetry.space_group_name_H-M   'P 1'
#
loop_
_entity.id
_entity.type
_entity.pdbx_description
1 polymer ?
#
loop_
_entity_poly.entity_id
_entity_poly.type
_entity_poly.pdbx_seq_one_letter_code
_entity_poly.pdbx_strand_id
1 'polypeptide(L)' 'MVTEPTTTQTGTPISSDDHSLAAGNDGVTALHDRYLVEKLAQFNRERIPERIVHAKGGGAFGTFEATEDI' A
#
# COMPACT_ATOMS: atom_id res chain seq x y z
N MET A 1 -16.17 4.11 -13.82
CA MET A 1 -14.80 4.13 -13.28
C MET A 1 -13.95 3.41 -14.31
N VAL A 2 -13.11 4.11 -15.06
CA VAL A 2 -12.19 3.46 -16.02
C VAL A 2 -11.21 2.68 -15.17
N THR A 3 -11.21 1.35 -15.27
CA THR A 3 -10.30 0.50 -14.53
C THR A 3 -8.94 0.56 -15.18
N GLU A 4 -8.08 1.41 -14.65
CA GLU A 4 -6.65 1.37 -14.95
C GLU A 4 -6.09 0.01 -14.52
N PRO A 5 -5.17 -0.59 -15.29
CA PRO A 5 -4.58 -1.87 -14.92
C PRO A 5 -3.77 -1.73 -13.63
N THR A 6 -3.80 -2.75 -12.78
CA THR A 6 -2.88 -2.82 -11.64
C THR A 6 -1.44 -2.82 -12.14
N THR A 7 -0.57 -2.08 -11.46
CA THR A 7 0.83 -1.92 -11.84
C THR A 7 1.77 -2.20 -10.66
N THR A 8 3.02 -2.50 -10.98
CA THR A 8 4.16 -2.46 -10.05
C THR A 8 4.49 -1.02 -9.64
N GLN A 9 5.35 -0.83 -8.65
CA GLN A 9 5.80 0.50 -8.23
C GLN A 9 6.56 1.28 -9.32
N THR A 10 7.08 0.59 -10.35
CA THR A 10 7.69 1.23 -11.53
C THR A 10 6.68 1.49 -12.66
N GLY A 11 5.39 1.27 -12.43
CA GLY A 11 4.32 1.50 -13.41
C GLY A 11 4.17 0.40 -14.46
N THR A 12 4.88 -0.72 -14.34
CA THR A 12 4.72 -1.87 -15.25
C THR A 12 3.41 -2.60 -14.95
N PRO A 13 2.54 -2.85 -15.94
CA PRO A 13 1.30 -3.60 -15.72
C PRO A 13 1.59 -5.03 -15.29
N ILE A 14 0.78 -5.56 -14.38
CA ILE A 14 0.91 -6.94 -13.88
C ILE A 14 -0.01 -7.88 -14.67
N SER A 15 0.39 -9.16 -14.72
CA SER A 15 -0.42 -10.21 -15.35
C SER A 15 -1.51 -10.78 -14.44
N SER A 16 -1.26 -10.86 -13.12
CA SER A 16 -2.22 -11.35 -12.12
C SER A 16 -1.94 -10.74 -10.76
N ASP A 17 -2.99 -10.33 -10.03
CA ASP A 17 -2.90 -9.87 -8.63
C ASP A 17 -3.28 -10.96 -7.61
N ASP A 18 -4.04 -11.95 -8.06
CA ASP A 18 -4.66 -12.98 -7.22
C ASP A 18 -3.85 -14.29 -7.18
N HIS A 19 -3.00 -14.52 -8.18
CA HIS A 19 -2.24 -15.76 -8.34
C HIS A 19 -0.74 -15.50 -8.44
N SER A 20 0.01 -16.19 -7.59
CA SER A 20 1.47 -16.21 -7.66
C SER A 20 1.98 -17.11 -8.79
N LEU A 21 3.16 -16.80 -9.30
CA LEU A 21 3.87 -17.68 -10.23
C LEU A 21 4.37 -18.93 -9.50
N ALA A 22 3.96 -20.11 -9.97
CA ALA A 22 4.31 -21.41 -9.36
C ALA A 22 4.73 -22.46 -10.39
N ALA A 23 5.47 -23.47 -9.94
CA ALA A 23 5.92 -24.60 -10.77
C ALA A 23 4.79 -25.64 -10.98
N GLY A 24 3.75 -25.26 -11.74
CA GLY A 24 2.52 -26.04 -11.91
C GLY A 24 1.42 -25.61 -10.93
N ASN A 25 0.22 -26.18 -11.08
CA ASN A 25 -0.98 -25.75 -10.34
C ASN A 25 -0.85 -25.89 -8.81
N ASP A 26 -0.18 -26.94 -8.34
CA ASP A 26 0.06 -27.22 -6.91
C ASP A 26 1.57 -27.23 -6.59
N GLY A 27 2.34 -26.51 -7.40
CA GLY A 27 3.79 -26.43 -7.29
C GLY A 27 4.26 -25.37 -6.30
N VAL A 28 5.58 -25.34 -6.05
CA VAL A 28 6.20 -24.31 -5.21
C VAL A 28 6.17 -22.94 -5.91
N THR A 29 5.97 -21.87 -5.12
CA THR A 29 6.03 -20.48 -5.61
C THR A 29 7.44 -20.13 -6.07
N ALA A 30 7.53 -19.48 -7.22
CA ALA A 30 8.78 -19.06 -7.81
C ALA A 30 9.31 -17.78 -7.14
N LEU A 31 10.57 -17.80 -6.69
CA LEU A 31 11.22 -16.62 -6.10
C LEU A 31 11.34 -15.44 -7.08
N HIS A 32 11.36 -15.70 -8.39
CA HIS A 32 11.42 -14.68 -9.42
C HIS A 32 10.05 -14.07 -9.76
N ASP A 33 9.00 -14.42 -9.03
CA ASP A 33 7.77 -13.63 -8.99
C ASP A 33 8.05 -12.27 -8.35
N ARG A 34 8.56 -11.35 -9.16
CA ARG A 34 8.99 -10.02 -8.71
C ARG A 34 7.83 -9.25 -8.08
N TYR A 35 6.63 -9.34 -8.64
CA TYR A 35 5.48 -8.58 -8.16
C TYR A 35 5.03 -9.08 -6.78
N LEU A 36 4.95 -10.40 -6.59
CA LEU A 36 4.65 -10.97 -5.28
C LEU A 36 5.65 -10.52 -4.20
N VAL A 37 6.94 -10.62 -4.51
CA VAL A 37 8.01 -10.21 -3.57
C VAL A 37 7.90 -8.73 -3.24
N GLU A 38 7.64 -7.89 -4.24
CA GLU A 38 7.46 -6.45 -4.07
C GLU A 38 6.23 -6.12 -3.19
N LYS A 39 5.08 -6.74 -3.47
CA LYS A 39 3.81 -6.56 -2.72
C LYS A 39 3.98 -6.94 -1.25
N LEU A 40 4.57 -8.11 -0.96
CA LEU A 40 4.82 -8.56 0.40
C LEU A 40 5.89 -7.71 1.11
N ALA A 41 6.92 -7.27 0.40
CA ALA A 41 7.94 -6.39 0.96
C ALA A 41 7.38 -5.05 1.40
N GLN A 42 6.44 -4.48 0.64
CA GLN A 42 5.75 -3.25 0.98
C GLN A 42 4.81 -3.46 2.18
N PHE A 43 3.97 -4.49 2.13
CA PHE A 43 3.03 -4.82 3.21
C PHE A 43 3.75 -5.01 4.56
N ASN A 44 4.85 -5.76 4.56
CA ASN A 44 5.65 -5.99 5.76
C ASN A 44 6.27 -4.71 6.37
N ARG A 45 6.25 -3.59 5.63
CA ARG A 45 6.82 -2.29 6.03
C ARG A 45 5.77 -1.18 6.20
N GLU A 46 4.49 -1.54 6.27
CA GLU A 46 3.42 -0.55 6.47
C GLU A 46 3.41 0.07 7.88
N ARG A 47 3.91 -0.65 8.87
CA ARG A 47 3.92 -0.17 10.26
C ARG A 47 5.08 0.78 10.49
N ILE A 48 4.74 1.98 10.97
CA ILE A 48 5.66 2.96 11.52
C ILE A 48 5.45 3.07 13.04
N PRO A 49 6.43 3.57 13.81
CA PRO A 49 6.25 3.82 15.23
C PRO A 49 5.05 4.73 15.50
N GLU A 50 4.26 4.39 16.51
CA GLU A 50 3.18 5.25 16.98
C GLU A 50 3.70 6.45 17.79
N ARG A 51 2.84 7.46 18.00
CA ARG A 51 3.18 8.58 18.89
C ARG A 51 3.34 8.07 20.32
N ILE A 52 4.37 8.54 21.03
CA ILE A 52 4.63 8.18 22.44
C ILE A 52 3.40 8.46 23.32
N VAL A 53 2.66 9.53 23.04
CA VAL A 53 1.40 9.88 23.69
C VAL A 53 0.33 10.22 22.64
N HIS A 54 -0.94 10.04 23.00
CA HIS A 54 -2.08 10.29 22.11
C HIS A 54 -2.00 9.53 20.77
N ALA A 55 -1.60 8.24 20.81
CA ALA A 55 -1.50 7.39 19.62
C ALA A 55 -2.85 7.22 18.88
N LYS A 56 -3.97 7.21 19.63
CA LYS A 56 -5.32 7.16 19.09
C LYS A 56 -5.92 8.56 18.98
N GLY A 57 -6.39 8.93 17.80
CA GLY A 57 -7.06 10.20 17.55
C GLY A 57 -7.89 10.18 16.26
N GLY A 58 -8.60 11.28 16.02
CA GLY A 58 -9.26 11.59 14.75
C GLY A 58 -8.78 12.96 14.24
N GLY A 59 -8.89 13.22 12.94
CA GLY A 59 -8.46 14.47 12.33
C GLY A 59 -9.46 14.98 11.30
N ALA A 60 -9.55 16.30 11.17
CA ALA A 60 -10.31 17.00 10.14
C ALA A 60 -9.51 18.22 9.67
N PHE A 61 -9.65 18.57 8.39
CA PHE A 61 -9.14 19.83 7.86
C PHE A 61 -10.09 20.98 8.21
N GLY A 62 -9.57 22.19 8.31
CA GLY A 62 -10.36 23.39 8.57
C GLY A 62 -9.56 24.66 8.33
N THR A 63 -10.24 25.80 8.43
CA THR A 63 -9.64 27.13 8.31
C THR A 63 -9.91 27.91 9.59
N PHE A 64 -8.92 28.66 10.06
CA PHE A 64 -9.09 29.60 11.16
C PHE A 64 -9.24 31.01 10.59
N GLU A 65 -10.27 31.73 11.03
CA GLU A 65 -10.54 33.13 10.69
C GLU A 65 -10.64 33.94 11.99
N ALA A 66 -9.78 34.95 12.14
CA ALA A 66 -9.82 35.85 13.29
C ALA A 66 -10.94 36.88 13.09
N THR A 67 -11.81 37.04 14.09
CA THR A 67 -12.96 37.95 13.99
C THR A 67 -12.64 39.36 14.46
N GLU A 68 -11.77 39.51 15.46
CA GLU A 68 -11.44 40.78 16.12
C GLU A 68 -9.98 40.82 16.58
N ASP A 69 -9.48 42.04 16.86
CA ASP A 69 -8.19 42.30 17.52
C ASP A 69 -8.30 42.07 19.04
N ILE A 70 -7.20 41.68 19.68
CA ILE A 70 -7.14 41.18 21.07
C ILE A 70 -6.62 42.19 22.09
#